data_AF-A0A9D6JNN8-F1
#
_entry.id   AF-A0A9D6JNN8-F1
#
_cell.length_a   1.000
_cell.length_b   1.000
_cell.length_c   1.000
_cell.angle_alpha   90.00
_cell.angle_beta   90.00
_cell.angle_gamma   90.00
#
_symmetry.space_group_name_H-M   'P 1'
#
loop_
_entity.id
_entity.type
_entity.pdbx_description
1 polymer ?
#
loop_
_entity_poly.entity_id
_entity_poly.type
_entity_poly.pdbx_seq_one_letter_code
_entity_poly.pdbx_strand_id
1 'polypeptide(L)'
;IAGHPEPGQTIRIDPFDLIKGKRVVGTWGGGTRPDIDIPYYIKLHKIGKLPIDKLISHRFALKDINKAMKLLSGGEAGRIIIDCS
;
A
#
# COMPACT_ATOMS: atom_id res chain seq x y z
N ILE A 1 10.66 -6.38 0.91
CA ILE A 1 10.35 -4.96 0.65
C ILE A 1 9.54 -4.91 -0.62
N ALA A 2 8.33 -4.35 -0.59
CA ALA A 2 7.53 -4.08 -1.78
C ALA A 2 7.60 -2.57 -2.04
N GLY A 3 7.90 -2.19 -3.26
CA GLY A 3 8.08 -0.79 -3.64
C GLY A 3 8.27 -0.68 -5.15
N HIS A 4 8.11 0.53 -5.66
CA HIS A 4 8.36 0.86 -7.06
C HIS A 4 9.66 1.67 -7.11
N PRO A 5 10.80 1.06 -7.48
CA PRO A 5 12.06 1.78 -7.61
C PRO A 5 12.00 2.77 -8.78
N GLU A 6 12.85 3.80 -8.71
CA GLU A 6 13.01 4.74 -9.82
C GLU A 6 13.45 4.02 -11.11
N PRO A 7 13.02 4.49 -12.30
CA PRO A 7 13.45 3.93 -13.56
C PRO A 7 14.97 3.85 -13.69
N GLY A 8 15.47 2.70 -14.19
CA GLY A 8 16.91 2.48 -14.41
C GLY A 8 17.70 2.00 -13.20
N GLN A 9 17.08 1.91 -12.01
CA GLN A 9 17.75 1.33 -10.85
C GLN A 9 17.80 -0.22 -10.93
N THR A 10 18.90 -0.79 -10.45
CA THR A 10 19.12 -2.25 -10.38
C THR A 10 19.19 -2.74 -8.94
N ILE A 11 18.61 -3.91 -8.66
CA ILE A 11 18.83 -4.62 -7.40
C ILE A 11 20.13 -5.43 -7.45
N ARG A 12 20.87 -5.49 -6.34
CA ARG A 12 22.05 -6.33 -6.16
C ARG A 12 21.80 -7.31 -5.02
N ILE A 13 22.08 -8.59 -5.25
CA ILE A 13 21.80 -9.67 -4.30
C ILE A 13 23.01 -10.60 -4.30
N ASP A 14 23.38 -11.10 -3.13
CA ASP A 14 24.38 -12.16 -3.00
C ASP A 14 23.85 -13.46 -3.66
N PRO A 15 24.51 -14.01 -4.69
CA PRO A 15 24.07 -15.26 -5.32
C PRO A 15 23.91 -16.42 -4.34
N PHE A 16 24.70 -16.45 -3.25
CA PHE A 16 24.62 -17.51 -2.24
C PHE A 16 23.27 -17.51 -1.51
N ASP A 17 22.61 -16.36 -1.41
CA ASP A 17 21.26 -16.25 -0.86
C ASP A 17 20.20 -16.94 -1.74
N LEU A 18 20.35 -16.91 -3.06
CA LEU A 18 19.47 -17.62 -3.98
C LEU A 18 19.71 -19.13 -3.93
N ILE A 19 20.97 -19.55 -3.83
CA ILE A 19 21.34 -20.97 -3.69
C ILE A 19 20.79 -21.56 -2.37
N LYS A 20 20.76 -20.77 -1.30
CA LYS A 20 20.11 -21.13 -0.02
C LYS A 20 18.57 -21.21 -0.09
N GLY A 21 17.97 -20.96 -1.26
CA GLY A 21 16.53 -21.09 -1.49
C GLY A 21 15.71 -19.81 -1.35
N LYS A 22 16.34 -18.63 -1.17
CA LYS A 22 15.60 -17.36 -1.25
C LYS A 22 15.12 -17.13 -2.68
N ARG A 23 13.96 -16.48 -2.83
CA ARG A 23 13.37 -16.14 -4.13
C ARG A 23 13.11 -14.64 -4.22
N VAL A 24 13.34 -14.09 -5.40
CA VAL A 24 12.97 -12.72 -5.75
C VAL A 24 11.73 -12.80 -6.63
N VAL A 25 10.64 -12.16 -6.21
CA VAL A 25 9.36 -12.21 -6.91
C VAL A 25 8.83 -10.79 -7.05
N GLY A 26 8.44 -10.44 -8.28
CA GLY A 26 7.72 -9.21 -8.56
C GLY A 26 6.21 -9.42 -8.52
N THR A 27 5.47 -8.36 -8.18
CA THR A 27 4.00 -8.34 -8.30
C THR A 27 3.55 -6.97 -8.78
N TRP A 28 2.43 -6.93 -9.51
CA TRP A 28 1.71 -5.70 -9.80
C TRP A 28 0.38 -5.73 -9.04
N GLY A 29 0.09 -4.69 -8.27
CA GLY A 29 -1.12 -4.64 -7.43
C GLY A 29 -1.25 -5.83 -6.46
N GLY A 30 -0.13 -6.43 -6.03
CA GLY A 30 -0.13 -7.63 -5.18
C GLY A 30 -0.62 -8.92 -5.86
N GLY A 31 -0.78 -8.92 -7.19
CA GLY A 31 -1.38 -10.05 -7.93
C GLY A 31 -2.91 -10.14 -7.78
N THR A 32 -3.53 -9.08 -7.27
CA THR A 32 -4.98 -8.99 -7.03
C THR A 32 -5.76 -9.04 -8.35
N ARG A 33 -6.87 -9.76 -8.36
CA ARG A 33 -7.91 -9.75 -9.39
C ARG A 33 -9.09 -8.92 -8.88
N PRO A 34 -9.18 -7.61 -9.20
CA PRO A 34 -10.08 -6.69 -8.51
C PRO A 34 -11.54 -7.13 -8.46
N ASP A 35 -12.07 -7.64 -9.58
CA ASP A 35 -13.47 -8.05 -9.72
C ASP A 35 -13.87 -9.20 -8.77
N ILE A 36 -12.89 -10.01 -8.36
CA ILE A 36 -13.10 -11.18 -7.49
C ILE A 36 -12.69 -10.86 -6.06
N ASP A 37 -11.54 -10.22 -5.90
CA ASP A 37 -10.90 -10.06 -4.61
C ASP A 37 -11.50 -8.90 -3.79
N ILE A 38 -11.89 -7.80 -4.43
CA ILE A 38 -12.47 -6.64 -3.72
C ILE A 38 -13.79 -7.02 -3.01
N PRO A 39 -14.77 -7.70 -3.66
CA PRO A 39 -15.97 -8.18 -2.98
C PRO A 39 -15.65 -9.07 -1.76
N TYR A 40 -14.63 -9.92 -1.87
CA TYR A 40 -14.18 -10.77 -0.78
C TYR A 40 -13.57 -9.95 0.37
N TYR A 41 -12.73 -8.95 0.09
CA TYR A 41 -12.17 -8.07 1.11
C TYR A 41 -13.23 -7.26 1.85
N ILE A 42 -14.27 -6.79 1.14
CA ILE A 42 -15.43 -6.12 1.76
C ILE A 42 -16.14 -7.07 2.73
N LYS A 43 -16.35 -8.34 2.32
CA LYS A 43 -16.94 -9.35 3.21
C LYS A 43 -16.10 -9.55 4.47
N LEU A 44 -14.78 -9.71 4.32
CA LEU A 44 -13.86 -9.84 5.46
C LEU A 44 -13.88 -8.63 6.39
N HIS A 45 -13.96 -7.43 5.82
CA HIS A 45 -14.06 -6.19 6.57
C HIS A 45 -15.35 -6.13 7.40
N LYS A 46 -16.50 -6.43 6.79
CA LYS A 46 -17.82 -6.45 7.47
C LYS A 46 -17.89 -7.44 8.63
N ILE A 47 -17.21 -8.58 8.53
CA ILE A 47 -17.14 -9.57 9.63
C ILE A 47 -15.98 -9.31 10.61
N GLY A 48 -15.32 -8.15 10.52
CA GLY A 48 -14.24 -7.75 11.44
C GLY A 48 -12.91 -8.45 11.23
N LYS A 49 -12.77 -9.34 10.23
CA LYS A 49 -11.51 -10.05 9.94
C LYS A 49 -10.48 -9.20 9.19
N LEU A 50 -10.89 -8.06 8.65
CA LEU A 50 -10.01 -7.10 7.98
C LEU A 50 -10.31 -5.68 8.49
N PRO A 51 -9.63 -5.21 9.56
CA PRO A 51 -9.91 -3.92 10.18
C PRO A 51 -9.24 -2.76 9.42
N ILE A 52 -9.68 -2.49 8.19
CA ILE A 52 -9.11 -1.46 7.29
C ILE A 52 -9.16 -0.07 7.94
N ASP A 53 -10.18 0.23 8.74
CA ASP A 53 -10.32 1.54 9.39
C ASP A 53 -9.13 1.90 10.28
N LYS A 54 -8.46 0.90 10.86
CA LYS A 54 -7.27 1.12 11.70
C LYS A 54 -6.05 1.62 10.91
N LEU A 55 -6.09 1.51 9.58
CA LEU A 55 -5.04 2.04 8.71
C LEU A 55 -5.22 3.55 8.46
N ILE A 56 -6.44 4.06 8.65
CA ILE A 56 -6.76 5.47 8.41
C ILE A 56 -6.22 6.29 9.57
N SER A 57 -5.22 7.12 9.28
CA SER A 57 -4.63 8.01 10.28
C SER A 57 -5.33 9.37 10.31
N HIS A 58 -5.77 9.89 9.16
CA HIS A 58 -6.36 11.24 9.06
C HIS A 58 -7.47 11.30 8.01
N ARG A 59 -8.34 12.30 8.17
CA ARG A 59 -9.36 12.69 7.21
C ARG A 59 -9.29 14.20 6.96
N PHE A 60 -9.33 14.60 5.70
CA PHE A 60 -9.34 16.01 5.30
C PHE A 60 -10.45 16.26 4.28
N ALA A 61 -11.00 17.47 4.26
CA ALA A 61 -11.82 17.93 3.15
C ALA A 61 -10.92 18.26 1.95
N LEU A 62 -11.46 18.18 0.73
CA LEU A 62 -10.73 18.48 -0.51
C LEU A 62 -10.06 19.86 -0.50
N LYS A 63 -10.71 20.87 0.11
CA LYS A 63 -10.16 22.23 0.26
C LYS A 63 -8.83 22.28 1.04
N ASP A 64 -8.54 21.27 1.86
CA ASP A 64 -7.34 21.18 2.69
C ASP A 64 -6.27 20.24 2.10
N ILE A 65 -6.38 19.88 0.80
CA ILE A 65 -5.49 18.91 0.15
C ILE A 65 -4.00 19.22 0.33
N ASN A 66 -3.59 20.50 0.26
CA ASN A 66 -2.19 20.88 0.42
C ASN A 66 -1.66 20.58 1.83
N LYS A 67 -2.50 20.71 2.86
CA LYS A 67 -2.13 20.34 4.24
C LYS A 67 -1.98 18.83 4.36
N ALA A 68 -2.92 18.07 3.77
CA ALA A 68 -2.86 16.61 3.74
C ALA A 68 -1.58 16.10 3.06
N MET A 69 -1.22 16.68 1.91
CA MET A 69 -0.01 16.32 1.16
C MET A 69 1.27 16.63 1.95
N LYS A 70 1.34 17.79 2.62
CA LYS A 70 2.50 18.14 3.45
C LYS A 70 2.70 17.13 4.58
N LEU A 71 1.61 16.76 5.27
CA LEU A 71 1.64 15.81 6.37
C LEU A 71 2.05 14.40 5.90
N LEU A 72 1.56 13.95 4.74
CA LEU A 72 1.98 12.70 4.12
C LEU A 72 3.47 12.71 3.77
N SER A 73 3.97 13.77 3.14
CA SER A 73 5.40 13.89 2.78
C SER A 73 6.34 13.98 3.99
N GLY A 74 5.83 14.48 5.12
CA GLY A 74 6.58 14.55 6.39
C GLY A 74 6.70 13.20 7.10
N GLY A 75 6.00 12.15 6.63
CA GLY A 75 5.99 10.84 7.28
C GLY A 75 5.11 10.78 8.54
N GLU A 76 4.34 11.83 8.82
CA GLU A 76 3.47 11.95 10.00
C GLU A 76 2.10 11.27 9.80
N ALA A 77 1.80 10.78 8.59
CA ALA A 77 0.60 10.00 8.28
C ALA A 77 0.89 8.64 7.67
N GLY A 78 0.12 7.65 8.10
CA GLY A 78 -0.10 6.40 7.37
C GLY A 78 -1.04 6.59 6.16
N ARG A 79 -2.36 6.41 6.36
CA ARG A 79 -3.35 6.57 5.28
C ARG A 79 -4.29 7.74 5.52
N ILE A 80 -4.36 8.64 4.55
CA ILE A 80 -5.24 9.80 4.56
C ILE A 80 -6.46 9.53 3.66
N ILE A 81 -7.66 9.87 4.13
CA ILE A 81 -8.87 9.94 3.29
C ILE A 81 -9.19 11.39 2.99
N ILE A 82 -9.45 11.68 1.72
CA ILE A 82 -9.94 12.98 1.27
C ILE A 82 -11.45 12.86 1.05
N ASP A 83 -12.20 13.73 1.71
CA ASP A 83 -13.62 13.91 1.47
C ASP A 83 -13.84 14.92 0.35
N CYS A 84 -14.53 14.49 -0.70
CA CYS A 84 -14.77 15.25 -1.93
C CYS A 84 -16.21 15.77 -2.03
N SER A 85 -17.05 15.52 -1.01
CA SER A 85 -18.42 16.05 -0.96
C SER A 85 -18.47 17.57 -0.84
#